data_AF-X0YJ00-F1
#
_entry.id   AF-X0YJ00-F1
#
_cell.length_a   1.000
_cell.length_b   1.000
_cell.length_c   1.000
_cell.angle_alpha   90.00
_cell.angle_beta   90.00
_cell.angle_gamma   90.00
#
_symmetry.space_group_name_H-M   'P 1'
#
loop_
_entity.id
_entity.type
_entity.pdbx_description
1 polymer ?
#
loop_
_entity_poly.entity_id
_entity_poly.type
_entity_poly.pdbx_seq_one_letter_code
_entity_poly.pdbx_strand_id
1 'polypeptide(L)'
;VLTQVIGNNFSERVVTDAGLKAMSRGFDTPKVRVDGEIIDCEAVKLSEEHGTVSFAEGSDVRKKLKWGEKIEFIPGHCCTCVNQHDNIFVIKDGKLAAVWPVSTRGNYS
;
A
#
# COMPACT_ATOMS: atom_id res chain seq x y z
N VAL A 1 -2.90 -0.25 3.80
CA VAL A 1 -3.28 -1.34 2.88
C VAL A 1 -2.11 -2.27 2.73
N LEU A 2 -2.29 -3.55 3.07
CA LEU A 2 -1.27 -4.58 2.88
C LEU A 2 -1.25 -4.98 1.40
N THR A 3 -0.06 -5.02 0.80
CA THR A 3 0.13 -5.32 -0.63
C THR A 3 1.36 -6.19 -0.81
N GLN A 4 1.42 -6.95 -1.90
CA GLN A 4 2.54 -7.83 -2.22
C GLN A 4 3.34 -7.26 -3.39
N VAL A 5 4.67 -7.36 -3.31
CA VAL A 5 5.56 -7.09 -4.44
C VAL A 5 5.41 -8.21 -5.46
N ILE A 6 4.90 -7.87 -6.65
CA ILE A 6 4.66 -8.80 -7.76
C ILE A 6 5.63 -8.59 -8.93
N GLY A 7 6.45 -7.53 -8.88
CA GLY A 7 7.47 -7.26 -9.89
C GLY A 7 8.69 -6.57 -9.30
N ASN A 8 9.88 -7.10 -9.61
CA ASN A 8 11.16 -6.60 -9.07
C ASN A 8 12.30 -6.61 -10.11
N ASN A 9 11.99 -6.58 -11.40
CA ASN A 9 12.96 -6.72 -12.49
C ASN A 9 13.88 -5.51 -12.70
N PHE A 10 13.65 -4.41 -11.98
CA PHE A 10 14.34 -3.13 -12.16
C PHE A 10 15.06 -2.71 -10.88
N SER A 11 16.27 -2.17 -10.97
CA SER A 11 17.07 -1.75 -9.81
C SER A 11 16.49 -0.54 -9.06
N GLU A 12 15.64 0.23 -9.71
CA GLU A 12 15.14 1.53 -9.26
C GLU A 12 13.66 1.50 -8.86
N ARG A 13 12.98 0.36 -9.00
CA ARG A 13 11.56 0.26 -8.67
C ARG A 13 11.08 -1.15 -8.36
N VAL A 14 9.95 -1.22 -7.65
CA VAL A 14 9.13 -2.42 -7.52
C VAL A 14 7.69 -2.14 -7.92
N VAL A 15 6.99 -3.20 -8.35
CA VAL A 15 5.56 -3.18 -8.66
C VAL A 15 4.81 -4.05 -7.66
N THR A 16 3.66 -3.57 -7.22
CA THR A 16 2.80 -4.16 -6.20
C THR A 16 1.39 -4.40 -6.74
N ASP A 17 0.63 -5.27 -6.07
CA ASP A 17 -0.75 -5.63 -6.41
C ASP A 17 -1.82 -4.64 -5.90
N ALA A 18 -1.43 -3.47 -5.36
CA ALA A 18 -2.36 -2.45 -4.89
C ALA A 18 -2.30 -1.17 -5.72
N GLY A 19 -3.35 -0.93 -6.52
CA GLY A 19 -3.56 0.30 -7.28
C GLY A 19 -4.62 1.22 -6.68
N LEU A 20 -5.20 2.07 -7.53
CA LEU A 20 -6.25 3.03 -7.20
C LEU A 20 -7.52 2.35 -6.68
N LYS A 21 -7.83 1.13 -7.10
CA LYS A 21 -8.97 0.36 -6.54
C LYS A 21 -8.75 -0.07 -5.10
N ALA A 22 -7.51 -0.13 -4.63
CA ALA A 22 -7.21 -0.42 -3.22
C ALA A 22 -6.95 0.86 -2.40
N MET A 23 -6.39 1.88 -3.02
CA MET A 23 -5.89 3.08 -2.32
C MET A 23 -6.78 4.32 -2.49
N SER A 24 -7.62 4.34 -3.51
CA SER A 24 -8.27 5.54 -4.05
C SER A 24 -7.28 6.61 -4.56
N ARG A 25 -7.81 7.70 -5.12
CA ARG A 25 -7.02 8.93 -5.34
C ARG A 25 -7.03 9.72 -4.04
N GLY A 26 -5.87 9.80 -3.38
CA GLY A 26 -5.63 10.74 -2.28
C GLY A 26 -5.20 12.11 -2.80
N PHE A 27 -5.24 13.11 -1.93
CA PHE A 27 -4.57 14.39 -2.16
C PHE A 27 -3.04 14.24 -2.03
N ASP A 28 -2.61 13.44 -1.05
CA ASP A 28 -1.20 13.15 -0.79
C ASP A 28 -0.76 11.81 -1.39
N THR A 29 0.52 11.74 -1.75
CA THR A 29 1.16 10.51 -2.20
C THR A 29 1.21 9.49 -1.07
N PRO A 30 0.86 8.21 -1.30
CA PRO A 30 0.98 7.17 -0.28
C PRO A 30 2.41 7.05 0.23
N LYS A 31 2.57 6.81 1.53
CA LYS A 31 3.86 6.40 2.11
C LYS A 31 3.98 4.88 2.10
N VAL A 32 5.20 4.38 2.11
CA VAL A 32 5.48 2.93 2.15
C VAL A 32 6.06 2.56 3.50
N ARG A 33 5.56 1.45 4.06
CA ARG A 33 6.04 0.86 5.30
C ARG A 33 6.47 -0.58 5.05
N VAL A 34 7.62 -0.95 5.59
CA VAL A 34 8.23 -2.28 5.49
C VAL A 34 8.67 -2.69 6.89
N ASP A 35 8.28 -3.88 7.35
CA ASP A 35 8.62 -4.38 8.69
C ASP A 35 8.29 -3.41 9.84
N GLY A 36 7.20 -2.65 9.69
CA GLY A 36 6.76 -1.67 10.70
C GLY A 36 7.42 -0.29 10.60
N GLU A 37 8.41 -0.10 9.73
CA GLU A 37 9.11 1.17 9.54
C GLU A 37 8.72 1.86 8.24
N ILE A 38 8.44 3.17 8.31
CA ILE A 38 8.22 3.97 7.10
C ILE A 38 9.57 4.13 6.40
N ILE A 39 9.59 3.81 5.11
CA ILE A 39 10.79 3.92 4.29
C ILE A 39 10.71 5.14 3.38
N ASP A 40 11.88 5.69 3.07
CA ASP A 40 11.99 6.73 2.05
C ASP A 40 11.98 6.10 0.65
N CYS A 41 11.09 6.61 -0.19
CA CYS A 41 10.99 6.32 -1.60
C CYS A 41 10.87 7.64 -2.37
N GLU A 42 11.33 7.67 -3.61
CA GLU A 42 11.23 8.89 -4.43
C GLU A 42 9.79 9.18 -4.85
N ALA A 43 9.03 8.12 -5.17
CA ALA A 43 7.65 8.26 -5.58
C ALA A 43 6.86 6.96 -5.39
N VAL A 44 5.56 7.11 -5.17
CA VAL A 44 4.57 6.04 -5.33
C VAL A 44 3.59 6.45 -6.41
N LYS A 45 3.51 5.68 -7.48
CA LYS A 45 2.54 5.89 -8.58
C LYS A 45 1.53 4.76 -8.59
N LEU A 46 0.25 5.11 -8.65
CA LEU A 46 -0.84 4.14 -8.66
C LEU A 46 -1.50 4.12 -10.04
N SER A 47 -1.52 2.95 -10.66
CA SER A 47 -2.43 2.62 -11.76
C SER A 47 -3.71 2.00 -11.19
N GLU A 48 -4.60 1.47 -12.03
CA GLU A 48 -5.88 0.92 -11.57
C GLU A 48 -5.72 -0.21 -10.54
N GLU A 49 -4.88 -1.19 -10.86
CA GLU A 49 -4.66 -2.39 -10.03
C GLU A 49 -3.24 -2.48 -9.43
N HIS A 50 -2.30 -1.67 -9.93
CA HIS A 50 -0.89 -1.80 -9.53
C HIS A 50 -0.32 -0.51 -8.95
N GLY A 51 0.52 -0.66 -7.93
CA GLY A 51 1.35 0.41 -7.38
C GLY A 51 2.81 0.25 -7.78
N THR A 52 3.43 1.31 -8.28
CA THR A 52 4.86 1.37 -8.56
C THR A 52 5.55 2.23 -7.51
N VAL A 53 6.53 1.65 -6.80
CA VAL A 53 7.37 2.37 -5.83
C VAL A 53 8.74 2.57 -6.45
N SER A 54 9.16 3.83 -6.57
CA SER A 54 10.44 4.25 -7.14
C SER A 54 11.46 4.61 -6.06
N PHE A 55 12.71 4.31 -6.32
CA PHE A 55 13.84 4.54 -5.43
C PHE A 55 15.01 5.12 -6.21
N ALA A 56 15.83 5.90 -5.49
CA ALA A 56 17.12 6.32 -6.01
C ALA A 56 17.99 5.11 -6.39
N GLU A 57 18.80 5.30 -7.42
CA GLU A 57 19.74 4.28 -7.87
C GLU A 57 20.65 3.83 -6.71
N GLY A 58 20.86 2.52 -6.60
CA GLY A 58 21.69 1.95 -5.54
C GLY A 58 21.02 1.79 -4.17
N SER A 59 19.76 2.24 -3.99
CA SER A 59 19.02 2.15 -2.72
C SER A 59 19.05 0.75 -2.10
N ASP A 60 19.52 0.66 -0.85
CA ASP A 60 19.59 -0.61 -0.11
C ASP A 60 18.21 -1.10 0.31
N VAL A 61 17.28 -0.17 0.61
CA VAL A 61 15.89 -0.52 0.92
C VAL A 61 15.24 -1.19 -0.28
N ARG A 62 15.45 -0.65 -1.49
CA ARG A 62 14.95 -1.29 -2.71
C ARG A 62 15.42 -2.74 -2.78
N LYS A 63 16.70 -3.01 -2.50
CA LYS A 63 17.29 -4.36 -2.63
C LYS A 63 16.61 -5.39 -1.72
N LYS A 64 16.04 -4.95 -0.59
CA LYS A 64 15.28 -5.81 0.34
C LYS A 64 13.91 -6.21 -0.20
N LEU A 65 13.30 -5.39 -1.07
CA LEU A 65 11.98 -5.65 -1.65
C LEU A 65 12.05 -6.67 -2.80
N LYS A 66 11.88 -7.95 -2.45
CA LYS A 66 11.86 -9.07 -3.38
C LYS A 66 10.44 -9.43 -3.81
N TRP A 67 10.32 -10.20 -4.89
CA TRP A 67 9.04 -10.78 -5.28
C TRP A 67 8.43 -11.58 -4.12
N GLY A 68 7.14 -11.42 -3.89
CA GLY A 68 6.40 -12.08 -2.81
C GLY A 68 6.44 -11.35 -1.46
N GLU A 69 7.34 -10.39 -1.28
CA GLU A 69 7.43 -9.60 -0.04
C GLU A 69 6.15 -8.80 0.19
N LYS A 70 5.71 -8.76 1.45
CA LYS A 70 4.55 -7.97 1.85
C LYS A 70 5.00 -6.64 2.42
N ILE A 71 4.41 -5.57 1.90
CA ILE A 71 4.64 -4.21 2.35
C ILE A 71 3.29 -3.52 2.58
N GLU A 72 3.33 -2.34 3.18
CA GLU A 72 2.12 -1.60 3.48
C GLU A 72 2.15 -0.21 2.84
N PHE A 73 1.07 0.12 2.14
CA PHE A 73 0.81 1.50 1.75
C PHE A 73 0.00 2.21 2.84
N ILE A 74 0.51 3.35 3.27
CA ILE A 74 -0.17 4.29 4.14
C ILE A 74 -0.91 5.28 3.24
N PRO A 75 -2.25 5.30 3.22
CA PRO A 75 -3.01 6.17 2.33
C PRO A 75 -2.79 7.63 2.71
N GLY A 76 -2.65 8.50 1.70
CA GLY A 76 -2.59 9.95 1.90
C GLY A 76 -3.92 10.56 2.37
N HIS A 77 -5.04 9.87 2.13
CA HIS A 77 -6.35 10.28 2.61
C HIS A 77 -7.17 9.05 3.04
N CYS A 78 -7.35 8.87 4.34
CA CYS A 78 -7.91 7.63 4.88
C CYS A 78 -9.37 7.40 4.47
N CYS A 79 -10.21 8.43 4.44
CA CYS A 79 -11.65 8.30 4.18
C CYS A 79 -11.94 7.72 2.78
N THR A 80 -11.21 8.19 1.76
CA THR A 80 -11.41 7.75 0.37
C THR A 80 -10.85 6.36 0.13
N CYS A 81 -9.76 6.01 0.81
CA CYS A 81 -9.21 4.66 0.80
C CYS A 81 -10.17 3.66 1.46
N VAL A 82 -10.67 3.94 2.67
CA VAL A 82 -11.61 3.06 3.39
C VAL A 82 -12.86 2.77 2.55
N ASN A 83 -13.38 3.75 1.80
CA ASN A 83 -14.53 3.56 0.92
C ASN A 83 -14.31 2.57 -0.25
N GLN A 84 -13.07 2.13 -0.49
CA GLN A 84 -12.77 1.08 -1.49
C GLN A 84 -12.90 -0.34 -0.93
N HIS A 85 -13.00 -0.50 0.39
CA HIS A 85 -12.96 -1.80 1.07
C HIS A 85 -14.29 -2.08 1.76
N ASP A 86 -14.67 -3.36 1.80
CA ASP A 86 -15.85 -3.81 2.54
C ASP A 86 -15.54 -4.13 4.00
N ASN A 87 -14.25 -4.36 4.32
CA ASN A 87 -13.80 -4.77 5.64
C ASN A 87 -12.49 -4.09 6.03
N ILE A 88 -12.33 -3.84 7.33
CA ILE A 88 -11.08 -3.44 7.96
C ILE A 88 -10.60 -4.61 8.83
N PHE A 89 -9.40 -5.12 8.54
CA PHE A 89 -8.76 -6.17 9.32
C PHE A 89 -7.94 -5.53 10.45
N VAL A 90 -8.33 -5.78 11.69
CA VAL A 90 -7.68 -5.22 12.89
C VAL A 90 -6.59 -6.17 13.35
N ILE A 91 -5.35 -5.68 13.41
CA ILE A 91 -4.19 -6.46 13.84
C ILE A 91 -3.78 -6.03 15.25
N LYS A 92 -3.55 -7.00 16.13
CA LYS A 92 -3.00 -6.80 17.49
C LYS A 92 -1.92 -7.84 17.73
N ASP A 93 -0.74 -7.42 18.20
CA ASP A 93 0.41 -8.28 18.48
C ASP A 93 0.76 -9.22 17.29
N GLY A 94 0.70 -8.66 16.08
CA GLY A 94 0.99 -9.38 14.82
C GLY A 94 -0.09 -10.39 14.39
N LYS A 95 -1.25 -10.43 15.06
CA LYS A 95 -2.33 -11.38 14.76
C LYS A 95 -3.64 -10.66 14.45
N LEU A 96 -4.49 -11.30 13.65
CA LEU A 96 -5.84 -10.81 13.39
C LEU A 96 -6.65 -10.88 14.68
N ALA A 97 -7.11 -9.71 15.15
CA ALA A 97 -7.91 -9.57 16.36
C ALA A 97 -9.40 -9.40 16.05
N ALA A 98 -9.74 -8.72 14.96
CA ALA A 98 -11.12 -8.52 14.53
C ALA A 98 -11.20 -8.21 13.03
N VAL A 99 -12.41 -8.35 12.48
CA VAL A 99 -12.77 -7.85 11.15
C VAL A 99 -13.97 -6.92 11.33
N TRP A 100 -13.82 -5.66 10.93
CA TRP A 100 -14.89 -4.65 11.03
C TRP A 100 -15.49 -4.39 9.65
N PRO A 101 -16.81 -4.54 9.48
CA PRO A 101 -17.47 -4.23 8.22
C PRO A 101 -17.52 -2.71 7.99
N VAL A 102 -17.20 -2.28 6.77
CA VAL A 102 -17.38 -0.89 6.32
C VAL A 102 -18.83 -0.71 5.89
N SER A 103 -19.70 -0.58 6.89
CA SER A 103 -21.16 -0.70 6.74
C SER A 103 -21.82 0.44 5.95
N THR A 104 -21.12 1.56 5.76
CA THR A 104 -21.63 2.75 5.08
C THR A 104 -20.96 3.01 3.72
N ARG A 105 -20.32 2.00 3.13
CA ARG A 105 -19.70 2.13 1.80
C ARG A 105 -20.73 2.62 0.78
N GLY A 106 -20.41 3.71 0.09
CA GLY A 106 -21.30 4.30 -0.92
C GLY A 106 -22.56 5.00 -0.37
N ASN A 107 -22.69 5.14 0.95
CA ASN A 107 -23.76 5.93 1.56
C ASN A 107 -23.31 7.38 1.70
N TYR A 108 -23.79 8.23 0.80
CA TYR A 108 -23.66 9.68 0.86
C TYR A 108 -25.02 10.26 1.25
N SER A 109 -25.35 10.17 2.54
CA SER A 109 -26.56 10.77 3.12
C SER A 109 -26.22 12.06 3.85
#